data_AF-A0A4W5R5M0-F1
#
_entry.id   AF-A0A4W5R5M0-F1
#
_cell.length_a   1.000
_cell.length_b   1.000
_cell.length_c   1.000
_cell.angle_alpha   90.00
_cell.angle_beta   90.00
_cell.angle_gamma   90.00
#
_symmetry.space_group_name_H-M   'P 1'
#
loop_
_entity.id
_entity.type
_entity.pdbx_description
1 polymer ?
#
loop_
_entity_poly.entity_id
_entity_poly.type
_entity_poly.pdbx_seq_one_letter_code
_entity_poly.pdbx_strand_id
1 'polypeptide(L)'
;MAIASSMDLLGRYVNCNESRVLGKVEVVRFLTSLFNRKASMWSVFVESSCQCHSEVVKTTVVLLHRQWLDLRGRVEGGPGGEAAIQSPAWCTSPGVDLLREALMLLHWLFLNNSSFSEHCLPVLHMYDQMIPAIRDTFRRIPQLSESEELALDEICRPESEDTEDMDIDTGS
;
A
#
# COMPACT_ATOMS: atom_id res chain seq x y z
N MET A 1 -18.28 9.77 -16.01
CA MET A 1 -18.83 10.74 -15.03
C MET A 1 -19.18 10.10 -13.69
N ALA A 2 -19.94 8.98 -13.64
CA ALA A 2 -20.30 8.32 -12.37
C ALA A 2 -19.10 7.82 -11.55
N ILE A 3 -18.07 7.30 -12.23
CA ILE A 3 -16.88 6.73 -11.59
C ILE A 3 -16.02 7.79 -10.91
N ALA A 4 -15.76 8.92 -11.58
CA ALA A 4 -15.01 10.05 -11.01
C ALA A 4 -15.72 10.62 -9.77
N SER A 5 -17.05 10.70 -9.80
CA SER A 5 -17.85 11.15 -8.66
C SER A 5 -17.77 10.19 -7.46
N SER A 6 -17.74 8.88 -7.69
CA SER A 6 -17.51 7.88 -6.64
C SER A 6 -16.10 7.95 -6.06
N MET A 7 -15.09 8.25 -6.88
CA MET A 7 -13.70 8.42 -6.44
C MET A 7 -13.47 9.71 -5.65
N ASP A 8 -14.10 10.82 -6.04
CA ASP A 8 -14.11 12.06 -5.26
C ASP A 8 -14.85 11.91 -3.93
N LEU A 9 -15.87 11.05 -3.87
CA LEU A 9 -16.52 10.69 -2.61
C LEU A 9 -15.61 9.83 -1.74
N LEU A 10 -14.86 8.89 -2.32
CA LEU A 10 -13.85 8.08 -1.63
C LEU A 10 -12.72 8.94 -1.04
N GLY A 11 -12.16 9.86 -1.84
CA GLY A 11 -11.12 10.80 -1.38
C GLY A 11 -11.62 11.71 -0.25
N ARG A 12 -12.87 12.19 -0.33
CA ARG A 12 -13.51 12.97 0.74
C ARG A 12 -13.86 12.14 1.98
N TYR A 13 -14.29 10.88 1.81
CA TYR A 13 -14.62 9.98 2.91
C TYR A 13 -13.37 9.57 3.72
N VAL A 14 -12.24 9.35 3.06
CA VAL A 14 -10.95 9.03 3.69
C VAL A 14 -10.36 10.22 4.46
N ASN A 15 -10.67 11.45 4.04
CA ASN A 15 -10.20 12.68 4.69
C ASN A 15 -11.07 13.09 5.90
N CYS A 16 -12.31 12.60 6.01
CA CYS A 16 -13.28 13.11 6.98
C CYS A 16 -13.64 12.15 8.15
N ASN A 17 -13.12 10.92 8.20
CA ASN A 17 -13.50 9.96 9.26
C ASN A 17 -12.34 9.53 10.17
N GLU A 18 -12.29 10.13 11.35
CA GLU A 18 -11.55 9.69 12.54
C GLU A 18 -12.25 8.52 13.26
N SER A 19 -13.03 7.71 12.55
CA SER A 19 -13.79 6.60 13.14
C SER A 19 -14.06 5.46 12.16
N ARG A 20 -13.62 4.26 12.59
CA ARG A 20 -14.12 2.91 12.23
C ARG A 20 -13.55 2.26 10.97
N VAL A 21 -12.63 1.34 11.23
CA VAL A 21 -12.04 0.27 10.39
C VAL A 21 -12.96 -0.36 9.33
N LEU A 22 -14.28 -0.44 9.55
CA LEU A 22 -15.23 -0.97 8.55
C LEU A 22 -15.20 -0.19 7.22
N GLY A 23 -15.14 1.13 7.27
CA GLY A 23 -15.10 1.95 6.06
C GLY A 23 -13.79 1.78 5.27
N LYS A 24 -12.68 1.45 5.94
CA LYS A 24 -11.39 1.18 5.28
C LYS A 24 -11.39 -0.20 4.59
N VAL A 25 -11.97 -1.21 5.25
CA VAL A 25 -12.03 -2.60 4.73
C VAL A 25 -12.85 -2.68 3.45
N GLU A 26 -14.04 -2.07 3.42
CA GLU A 26 -14.91 -2.10 2.24
C GLU A 26 -14.27 -1.40 1.04
N VAL A 27 -13.52 -0.32 1.28
CA VAL A 27 -12.82 0.44 0.23
C VAL A 27 -11.68 -0.36 -0.39
N VAL A 28 -10.79 -0.95 0.42
CA VAL A 28 -9.70 -1.79 -0.10
C VAL A 28 -10.27 -2.98 -0.85
N ARG A 29 -11.26 -3.69 -0.27
CA ARG A 29 -11.90 -4.84 -0.94
C ARG A 29 -12.58 -4.47 -2.24
N PHE A 30 -13.23 -3.32 -2.28
CA PHE A 30 -13.84 -2.79 -3.49
C PHE A 30 -12.78 -2.49 -4.55
N LEU A 31 -11.71 -1.77 -4.21
CA LEU A 31 -10.64 -1.42 -5.14
C LEU A 31 -9.90 -2.67 -5.63
N THR A 32 -9.48 -3.56 -4.73
CA THR A 32 -8.85 -4.84 -5.06
C THR A 32 -9.76 -5.68 -5.97
N SER A 33 -11.06 -5.76 -5.67
CA SER A 33 -12.01 -6.47 -6.53
C SER A 33 -12.20 -5.79 -7.89
N LEU A 34 -12.22 -4.46 -7.92
CA LEU A 34 -12.43 -3.67 -9.13
C LEU A 34 -11.24 -3.83 -10.09
N PHE A 35 -10.02 -3.70 -9.58
CA PHE A 35 -8.80 -3.76 -10.38
C PHE A 35 -8.40 -5.19 -10.74
N ASN A 36 -8.54 -6.17 -9.82
CA ASN A 36 -8.21 -7.56 -10.13
C ASN A 36 -9.24 -8.26 -11.03
N ARG A 37 -10.53 -7.93 -10.95
CA ARG A 37 -11.57 -8.59 -11.79
C ARG A 37 -11.74 -7.93 -13.16
N LYS A 38 -11.37 -6.66 -13.30
CA LYS A 38 -11.56 -5.88 -14.54
C LYS A 38 -10.33 -5.03 -14.80
N ALA A 39 -9.22 -5.68 -15.19
CA ALA A 39 -8.03 -4.98 -15.67
C ALA A 39 -8.37 -3.99 -16.82
N SER A 40 -9.41 -4.27 -17.61
CA SER A 40 -9.95 -3.34 -18.62
C SER A 40 -10.59 -2.07 -18.06
N MET A 41 -11.01 -2.04 -16.79
CA MET A 41 -11.42 -0.79 -16.14
C MET A 41 -10.21 0.10 -15.86
N TRP A 42 -9.05 -0.47 -15.53
CA TRP A 42 -7.82 0.31 -15.36
C TRP A 42 -7.41 1.02 -16.64
N SER A 43 -7.45 0.36 -17.80
CA SER A 43 -7.14 1.01 -19.07
C SER A 43 -8.05 2.21 -19.34
N VAL A 44 -9.36 2.07 -19.06
CA VAL A 44 -10.32 3.19 -19.17
C VAL A 44 -10.02 4.32 -18.17
N PHE A 45 -9.48 4.00 -16.99
CA PHE A 45 -9.04 5.01 -16.01
C PHE A 45 -7.77 5.74 -16.45
N VAL A 46 -6.80 5.01 -16.99
CA VAL A 46 -5.52 5.56 -17.47
C VAL A 46 -5.73 6.46 -18.69
N GLU A 47 -6.63 6.10 -19.59
CA GLU A 47 -6.95 6.88 -20.80
C GLU A 47 -7.78 8.15 -20.50
N SER A 48 -8.32 8.27 -19.29
CA SER A 48 -9.12 9.42 -18.91
C SER A 48 -8.24 10.61 -18.50
N SER A 49 -8.66 11.83 -18.83
CA SER A 49 -7.96 13.06 -18.45
C SER A 49 -8.06 13.44 -16.96
N CYS A 50 -8.61 12.56 -16.11
CA CYS A 50 -8.73 12.81 -14.68
C CYS A 50 -7.48 12.37 -13.91
N GLN A 51 -7.16 13.07 -12.82
CA GLN A 51 -6.09 12.68 -11.87
C GLN A 51 -6.47 11.50 -10.97
N CYS A 52 -7.49 10.72 -11.37
CA CYS A 52 -8.03 9.63 -10.56
C CYS A 52 -6.97 8.59 -10.21
N HIS A 53 -6.05 8.30 -11.14
CA HIS A 53 -4.93 7.37 -10.92
C HIS A 53 -4.00 7.84 -9.78
N SER A 54 -3.76 9.15 -9.69
CA SER A 54 -2.88 9.74 -8.68
C SER A 54 -3.52 9.64 -7.30
N GLU A 55 -4.82 9.93 -7.24
CA GLU A 55 -5.60 9.82 -6.01
C GLU A 55 -5.77 8.36 -5.55
N VAL A 56 -5.88 7.38 -6.47
CA VAL A 56 -5.88 5.94 -6.12
C VAL A 56 -4.57 5.57 -5.42
N VAL A 57 -3.43 5.94 -5.99
CA VAL A 57 -2.10 5.62 -5.43
C VAL A 57 -1.95 6.25 -4.05
N LYS A 58 -2.18 7.56 -3.92
CA LYS A 58 -2.10 8.27 -2.63
C LYS A 58 -3.03 7.66 -1.59
N THR A 59 -4.28 7.38 -1.98
CA THR A 59 -5.27 6.79 -1.06
C THR A 59 -4.83 5.40 -0.61
N THR A 60 -4.29 4.58 -1.50
CA THR A 60 -3.82 3.24 -1.18
C THR A 60 -2.65 3.30 -0.18
N VAL A 61 -1.67 4.18 -0.40
CA VAL A 61 -0.54 4.38 0.53
C VAL A 61 -1.03 4.85 1.90
N VAL A 62 -1.93 5.84 1.94
CA VAL A 62 -2.48 6.36 3.21
C VAL A 62 -3.29 5.29 3.95
N LEU A 63 -4.11 4.52 3.24
CA LEU A 63 -4.91 3.44 3.83
C LEU A 63 -4.00 2.36 4.42
N LEU A 64 -2.98 1.95 3.67
CA LEU A 64 -2.04 0.91 4.09
C LEU A 64 -1.22 1.38 5.31
N HIS A 65 -0.70 2.61 5.29
CA HIS A 65 0.02 3.20 6.42
C HIS A 65 -0.85 3.30 7.67
N ARG A 66 -2.09 3.80 7.55
CA ARG A 66 -3.03 3.88 8.68
C ARG A 66 -3.41 2.51 9.22
N GLN A 67 -3.64 1.53 8.34
CA GLN A 67 -3.99 0.17 8.74
C GLN A 67 -2.85 -0.48 9.52
N TRP A 68 -1.61 -0.26 9.08
CA TRP A 68 -0.43 -0.72 9.79
C TRP A 68 -0.30 -0.08 11.19
N LEU A 69 -0.50 1.24 11.32
CA LEU A 69 -0.51 1.93 12.61
C LEU A 69 -1.62 1.41 13.54
N ASP A 70 -2.83 1.20 13.01
CA ASP A 70 -3.95 0.64 13.76
C ASP A 70 -3.63 -0.77 14.28
N LEU A 71 -2.93 -1.59 13.49
CA LEU A 71 -2.51 -2.94 13.88
C LEU A 71 -1.44 -2.89 14.97
N ARG A 72 -0.45 -1.99 14.84
CA ARG A 72 0.62 -1.81 15.82
C ARG A 72 0.10 -1.27 17.16
N GLY A 73 -0.77 -0.26 17.14
CA GLY A 73 -1.33 0.33 18.37
C GLY A 73 -2.11 -0.68 19.22
N ARG A 74 -2.74 -1.69 18.58
CA ARG A 74 -3.42 -2.79 19.30
C ARG A 74 -2.44 -3.75 20.00
N VAL A 75 -1.23 -3.90 19.46
CA VAL A 75 -0.19 -4.70 20.07
C VAL A 75 0.42 -3.96 21.25
N GLU A 76 0.78 -2.69 21.06
CA GLU A 76 1.45 -1.87 22.07
C GLU A 76 0.54 -1.54 23.25
N GLY A 77 -0.77 -1.36 23.01
CA GLY A 77 -1.77 -1.09 24.04
C GLY A 77 -2.48 -2.32 24.64
N GLY A 78 -2.17 -3.52 24.15
CA GLY A 78 -2.84 -4.77 24.55
C GLY A 78 -2.16 -5.51 25.71
N PRO A 79 -2.90 -6.30 26.51
CA PRO A 79 -2.32 -7.18 27.52
C PRO A 79 -1.56 -8.32 26.83
N GLY A 80 -0.29 -8.07 26.50
CA GLY A 80 0.55 -9.02 25.77
C GLY A 80 1.73 -8.39 25.03
N GLY A 81 1.73 -7.07 24.82
CA GLY A 81 2.85 -6.34 24.18
C GLY A 81 3.33 -7.02 22.89
N GLU A 82 4.64 -6.99 22.63
CA GLU A 82 5.22 -7.64 21.44
C GLU A 82 5.02 -9.17 21.39
N ALA A 83 4.77 -9.83 22.52
CA ALA A 83 4.46 -11.26 22.55
C ALA A 83 3.08 -11.58 21.94
N ALA A 84 2.17 -10.59 21.87
CA ALA A 84 0.89 -10.75 21.19
C ALA A 84 1.04 -10.87 19.66
N ILE A 85 2.08 -10.29 19.06
CA ILE A 85 2.38 -10.42 17.61
C ILE A 85 2.75 -11.86 17.26
N GLN A 86 3.43 -12.56 18.17
CA GLN A 86 3.84 -13.95 17.95
C GLN A 86 2.69 -14.95 18.16
N SER A 87 1.51 -14.48 18.58
CA SER A 87 0.34 -15.32 18.73
C SER A 87 -0.25 -15.68 17.36
N PRO A 88 -0.59 -16.95 17.10
CA PRO A 88 -1.32 -17.36 15.89
C PRO A 88 -2.65 -16.60 15.70
N ALA A 89 -3.25 -16.10 16.78
CA ALA A 89 -4.48 -15.32 16.75
C ALA A 89 -4.30 -13.90 16.20
N TRP A 90 -3.09 -13.33 16.30
CA TRP A 90 -2.78 -12.02 15.69
C TRP A 90 -2.66 -12.15 14.17
N CYS A 91 -1.97 -13.20 13.71
CA CYS A 91 -1.75 -13.49 12.29
C CYS A 91 -3.05 -13.74 11.51
N THR A 92 -4.09 -14.27 12.18
CA THR A 92 -5.41 -14.54 11.60
C THR A 92 -6.41 -13.42 11.85
N SER A 93 -5.96 -12.26 12.34
CA SER A 93 -6.85 -11.15 12.61
C SER A 93 -7.31 -10.49 11.31
N PRO A 94 -8.57 -9.99 11.24
CA PRO A 94 -9.06 -9.27 10.06
C PRO A 94 -8.21 -8.03 9.68
N GLY A 95 -7.44 -7.51 10.64
CA GLY A 95 -6.52 -6.42 10.39
C GLY A 95 -5.31 -6.82 9.55
N VAL A 96 -4.80 -8.04 9.74
CA VAL A 96 -3.71 -8.63 8.95
C VAL A 96 -4.20 -8.99 7.56
N ASP A 97 -5.40 -9.57 7.43
CA ASP A 97 -6.00 -9.86 6.12
C ASP A 97 -6.15 -8.60 5.27
N LEU A 98 -6.61 -7.50 5.87
CA LEU A 98 -6.71 -6.22 5.17
C LEU A 98 -5.34 -5.68 4.75
N LEU A 99 -4.32 -5.87 5.58
CA LEU A 99 -2.95 -5.46 5.27
C LEU A 99 -2.37 -6.26 4.09
N ARG A 100 -2.66 -7.58 4.03
CA ARG A 100 -2.34 -8.46 2.89
C ARG A 100 -3.03 -8.00 1.61
N GLU A 101 -4.35 -7.78 1.67
CA GLU A 101 -5.12 -7.31 0.51
C GLU A 101 -4.64 -5.94 0.00
N ALA A 102 -4.28 -5.02 0.90
CA ALA A 102 -3.77 -3.71 0.56
C ALA A 102 -2.33 -3.75 0.01
N LEU A 103 -1.47 -4.64 0.51
CA LEU A 103 -0.14 -4.88 -0.06
C LEU A 103 -0.25 -5.35 -1.52
N MET A 104 -1.12 -6.32 -1.79
CA MET A 104 -1.31 -6.83 -3.15
C MET A 104 -1.88 -5.76 -4.10
N LEU A 105 -2.78 -4.89 -3.60
CA LEU A 105 -3.28 -3.75 -4.39
C LEU A 105 -2.16 -2.76 -4.70
N LEU A 106 -1.31 -2.43 -3.72
CA LEU A 106 -0.17 -1.54 -3.91
C LEU A 106 0.81 -2.12 -4.93
N HIS A 107 1.10 -3.42 -4.85
CA HIS A 107 1.95 -4.13 -5.81
C HIS A 107 1.40 -4.06 -7.23
N TRP A 108 0.10 -4.32 -7.38
CA TRP A 108 -0.55 -4.22 -8.66
C TRP A 108 -0.48 -2.80 -9.23
N LEU A 109 -0.70 -1.77 -8.40
CA LEU A 109 -0.56 -0.36 -8.81
C LEU A 109 0.88 -0.02 -9.21
N PHE A 110 1.87 -0.53 -8.47
CA PHE A 110 3.29 -0.39 -8.80
C PHE A 110 3.61 -0.97 -10.20
N LEU A 111 3.07 -2.15 -10.52
CA LEU A 111 3.29 -2.80 -11.82
C LEU A 111 2.53 -2.17 -12.99
N ASN A 112 1.34 -1.59 -12.74
CA ASN A 112 0.42 -1.16 -13.80
C ASN A 112 0.37 0.36 -14.00
N ASN A 113 1.13 1.13 -13.22
CA ASN A 113 1.18 2.59 -13.31
C ASN A 113 2.63 3.07 -13.53
N SER A 114 2.95 3.48 -14.76
CA SER A 114 4.30 3.97 -15.11
C SER A 114 4.72 5.22 -14.32
N SER A 115 3.76 6.02 -13.85
CA SER A 115 3.98 7.22 -13.04
C SER A 115 3.75 6.96 -11.54
N PHE A 116 3.85 5.71 -11.08
CA PHE A 116 3.61 5.36 -9.68
C PHE A 116 4.48 6.19 -8.72
N SER A 117 5.78 6.32 -8.98
CA SER A 117 6.73 7.09 -8.17
C SER A 117 6.32 8.56 -8.06
N GLU A 118 5.95 9.20 -9.17
CA GLU A 118 5.46 10.58 -9.22
C GLU A 118 4.19 10.76 -8.38
N HIS A 119 3.26 9.81 -8.45
CA HIS A 119 2.02 9.85 -7.66
C HIS A 119 2.25 9.61 -6.17
N CYS A 120 3.33 8.94 -5.80
CA CYS A 120 3.73 8.74 -4.40
C CYS A 120 4.36 9.98 -3.78
N LEU A 121 4.92 10.93 -4.55
CA LEU A 121 5.62 12.11 -4.02
C LEU A 121 4.86 12.86 -2.90
N PRO A 122 3.55 13.14 -3.01
CA PRO A 122 2.81 13.85 -1.96
C PRO A 122 2.66 13.07 -0.65
N VAL A 123 2.83 11.74 -0.69
CA VAL A 123 2.70 10.83 0.44
C VAL A 123 4.00 10.06 0.71
N LEU A 124 5.12 10.51 0.15
CA LEU A 124 6.40 9.80 0.17
C LEU A 124 6.88 9.56 1.61
N HIS A 125 6.74 10.55 2.49
CA HIS A 125 7.05 10.40 3.91
C HIS A 125 6.28 9.27 4.61
N MET A 126 5.04 8.96 4.18
CA MET A 126 4.29 7.82 4.69
C MET A 126 4.76 6.53 4.05
N TYR A 127 5.04 6.55 2.74
CA TYR A 127 5.56 5.42 1.99
C TYR A 127 6.90 4.94 2.59
N ASP A 128 7.88 5.83 2.75
CA ASP A 128 9.21 5.52 3.27
C ASP A 128 9.17 4.96 4.70
N GLN A 129 8.25 5.44 5.54
CA GLN A 129 8.05 4.89 6.88
C GLN A 129 7.37 3.52 6.85
N MET A 130 6.36 3.37 5.99
CA MET A 130 5.50 2.20 5.92
C MET A 130 6.20 0.99 5.31
N ILE A 131 6.99 1.18 4.25
CA ILE A 131 7.65 0.11 3.50
C ILE A 131 8.53 -0.81 4.37
N PRO A 132 9.53 -0.30 5.11
CA PRO A 132 10.37 -1.15 5.97
C PRO A 132 9.54 -1.78 7.10
N ALA A 133 8.58 -1.03 7.63
CA ALA A 133 7.69 -1.48 8.68
C ALA A 133 6.77 -2.64 8.27
N ILE A 134 6.21 -2.59 7.06
CA ILE A 134 5.38 -3.66 6.50
C ILE A 134 6.22 -4.90 6.25
N ARG A 135 7.41 -4.74 5.67
CA ARG A 135 8.36 -5.85 5.51
C ARG A 135 8.65 -6.53 6.85
N ASP A 136 8.91 -5.77 7.90
CA ASP A 136 9.13 -6.33 9.25
C ASP A 136 7.88 -6.96 9.86
N THR A 137 6.71 -6.43 9.56
CA THR A 137 5.43 -6.99 10.02
C THR A 137 5.17 -8.33 9.34
N PHE A 138 5.35 -8.42 8.02
CA PHE A 138 5.07 -9.62 7.24
C PHE A 138 6.07 -10.75 7.52
N ARG A 139 7.34 -10.44 7.81
CA ARG A 139 8.33 -11.43 8.29
C ARG A 139 7.88 -12.20 9.54
N ARG A 140 6.98 -11.62 10.35
CA ARG A 140 6.45 -12.24 11.58
C ARG A 140 5.20 -13.09 11.31
N ILE A 141 4.60 -12.98 10.13
CA ILE A 141 3.43 -13.75 9.74
C ILE A 141 3.90 -15.11 9.19
N PRO A 142 3.50 -16.24 9.78
CA PRO A 142 3.81 -17.54 9.21
C PRO A 142 3.03 -17.74 7.90
N GLN A 143 3.64 -18.41 6.93
CA GLN A 143 3.01 -18.78 5.65
C GLN A 143 2.61 -17.54 4.82
N LEU A 144 3.62 -16.78 4.37
CA LEU A 144 3.42 -15.85 3.26
C LEU A 144 3.22 -16.63 1.97
N SER A 145 2.39 -16.12 1.07
CA SER A 145 2.32 -16.65 -0.29
C SER A 145 3.49 -16.15 -1.13
N GLU A 146 3.86 -16.89 -2.17
CA GLU A 146 4.90 -16.48 -3.13
C GLU A 146 4.65 -15.09 -3.72
N SER A 147 3.37 -14.75 -3.96
CA SER A 147 2.98 -13.42 -4.44
C SER A 147 3.20 -12.31 -3.40
N GLU A 148 3.01 -12.61 -2.11
CA GLU A 148 3.27 -11.65 -1.02
C GLU A 148 4.77 -11.43 -0.85
N GLU A 149 5.57 -12.49 -0.93
CA GLU A 149 7.03 -12.40 -0.90
C GLU A 149 7.57 -11.58 -2.07
N LEU A 150 7.10 -11.86 -3.30
CA LEU A 150 7.46 -11.09 -4.49
C LEU A 150 7.09 -9.62 -4.36
N ALA A 151 5.88 -9.32 -3.87
CA ALA A 151 5.44 -7.94 -3.66
C ALA A 151 6.35 -7.19 -2.67
N LEU A 152 6.78 -7.84 -1.58
CA LEU A 152 7.71 -7.25 -0.62
C LEU A 152 9.11 -7.04 -1.22
N ASP A 153 9.56 -7.93 -2.09
CA ASP A 153 10.87 -7.80 -2.73
C ASP A 153 10.90 -6.67 -3.75
N GLU A 154 9.84 -6.50 -4.55
CA GLU A 154 9.77 -5.47 -5.58
C GLU A 154 9.46 -4.07 -5.00
N ILE A 155 8.42 -3.95 -4.17
CA ILE A 155 7.99 -2.65 -3.62
C ILE A 155 9.01 -2.09 -2.64
N CYS A 156 9.60 -2.97 -1.83
CA CYS A 156 10.52 -2.57 -0.77
C CYS A 156 11.99 -2.68 -1.23
N ARG A 157 12.25 -2.92 -2.51
CA ARG A 157 13.60 -2.96 -3.06
C ARG A 157 14.27 -1.62 -2.73
N PRO A 158 15.42 -1.60 -2.04
CA PRO A 158 16.20 -0.38 -1.98
C PRO A 158 16.52 -0.01 -3.43
N GLU A 159 16.14 1.21 -3.86
CA GLU A 159 16.70 1.77 -5.10
C GLU A 159 18.20 1.54 -4.98
N SER A 160 18.76 0.74 -5.87
CA SER A 160 20.20 0.53 -5.89
C SER A 160 20.82 1.92 -5.91
N GLU A 161 21.82 2.13 -5.08
CA GLU A 161 22.84 3.13 -5.35
C GLU A 161 23.27 2.92 -6.80
N ASP A 162 22.67 3.67 -7.72
CA ASP A 162 23.30 4.07 -8.96
C ASP A 162 24.38 5.06 -8.55
N THR A 163 25.38 4.57 -7.80
CA THR A 163 26.72 5.12 -7.88
C THR A 163 27.14 4.86 -9.30
N GLU A 164 26.77 5.78 -10.18
CA GLU A 164 27.57 6.13 -11.33
C GLU A 164 28.99 6.32 -10.81
N ASP A 165 29.79 5.26 -10.89
CA ASP A 165 31.25 5.32 -10.84
C ASP A 165 31.71 6.02 -12.12
N MET A 166 31.37 7.31 -12.22
CA MET A 166 31.92 8.25 -13.19
C MET A 166 33.19 8.83 -12.58
N ASP A 167 34.24 8.03 -12.55
CA ASP A 167 35.59 8.59 -12.52
C ASP A 167 35.87 9.21 -13.90
N ILE A 168 35.59 10.50 -14.00
CA ILE A 168 35.92 11.36 -15.14
C ILE A 168 37.38 11.80 -15.00
N ASP A 169 38.21 11.23 -15.89
CA ASP A 169 39.33 11.82 -16.64
C ASP A 169 40.53 12.46 -15.91
N THR A 170 41.72 12.11 -16.39
CA THR A 170 42.67 13.15 -16.81
C THR A 170 43.65 12.58 -17.85
N GLY A 171 43.44 12.95 -19.10
CA GLY A 171 44.48 12.92 -20.12
C GLY A 171 45.68 13.80 -19.75
N SER A 172 46.88 13.23 -19.82
CA SER A 172 48.13 13.83 -20.29
C SER A 172 49.17 12.75 -20.54
#